data_AF-A0AAD8A5L1-F1
#
_entry.id   AF-A0AAD8A5L1-F1
#
_cell.length_a   1.000
_cell.length_b   1.000
_cell.length_c   1.000
_cell.angle_alpha   90.00
_cell.angle_beta   90.00
_cell.angle_gamma   90.00
#
_symmetry.space_group_name_H-M   'P 1'
#
loop_
_entity.id
_entity.type
_entity.pdbx_description
1 polymer ?
#
loop_
_entity_poly.entity_id
_entity_poly.type
_entity_poly.pdbx_seq_one_letter_code
_entity_poly.pdbx_strand_id
1 'polypeptide(L)'
;MGLQTHLGNFDECIEVQNVQTKNSTFDAQYCLVTISLSELDSVNMGSLSDLESQEDITQIKNVRVRTTRELSAQTSLLNLQLSYCIPSTCSIKDFENFLVKYISDLQIDINFNITIPDGMCQTTHGRTLGADDWIAVAILIIIILLTVSSTAYDLIKKESKKKLLTAFSLFSNGKKLLSTKTSEDTIQAIQGMRLISMCWVIMGHRYSLAMESPAINQIFVQD
;
A
#
# COMPACT_ATOMS: atom_id res chain seq x y z
N MET A 1 -10.34 -13.44 -2.77
CA MET A 1 -9.89 -12.44 -1.78
C MET A 1 -10.35 -11.10 -2.33
N GLY A 2 -11.30 -10.45 -1.66
CA GLY A 2 -11.89 -9.20 -2.17
C GLY A 2 -10.86 -8.08 -2.17
N LEU A 3 -10.98 -7.15 -3.13
CA LEU A 3 -10.16 -5.95 -3.17
C LEU A 3 -10.47 -5.11 -1.92
N GLN A 4 -9.55 -5.08 -0.95
CA GLN A 4 -9.68 -4.20 0.22
C GLN A 4 -9.42 -2.73 -0.13
N THR A 5 -8.80 -2.47 -1.28
CA THR A 5 -8.43 -1.13 -1.74
C THR A 5 -8.92 -0.90 -3.17
N HIS A 6 -9.73 0.13 -3.36
CA HIS A 6 -10.26 0.56 -4.66
C HIS A 6 -9.83 2.01 -4.94
N LEU A 7 -8.80 2.16 -5.78
CA LEU A 7 -8.18 3.46 -6.10
C LEU A 7 -8.90 4.24 -7.21
N GLY A 8 -9.99 3.71 -7.77
CA GLY A 8 -10.78 4.43 -8.78
C GLY A 8 -9.94 4.89 -9.97
N ASN A 9 -10.33 5.99 -10.60
CA ASN A 9 -9.57 6.59 -11.69
C ASN A 9 -8.92 7.89 -11.23
N PHE A 10 -7.65 7.80 -10.87
CA PHE A 10 -6.87 8.93 -10.34
C PHE A 10 -6.66 10.02 -11.40
N ASP A 11 -6.27 9.63 -12.61
CA ASP A 11 -5.89 10.55 -13.68
C ASP A 11 -7.08 11.39 -14.16
N GLU A 12 -8.25 10.76 -14.35
CA GLU A 12 -9.48 11.48 -14.71
C GLU A 12 -9.91 12.46 -13.62
N CYS A 13 -9.72 12.09 -12.34
CA CYS A 13 -10.08 13.00 -11.24
C CYS A 13 -9.19 14.24 -11.23
N ILE A 14 -7.87 14.07 -11.34
CA ILE A 14 -6.92 15.19 -11.23
C ILE A 14 -6.89 16.09 -12.49
N GLU A 15 -7.40 15.60 -13.62
CA GLU A 15 -7.54 16.38 -14.84
C GLU A 15 -8.67 17.42 -14.75
N VAL A 16 -9.68 17.20 -13.89
CA VAL A 16 -10.80 18.14 -13.70
C VAL A 16 -10.32 19.41 -12.98
N GLN A 17 -10.17 20.49 -13.73
CA GLN A 17 -9.65 21.78 -13.24
C GLN A 17 -10.45 22.96 -13.79
N ASN A 18 -10.38 24.10 -13.11
CA ASN A 18 -10.97 25.37 -13.50
C ASN A 18 -12.48 25.28 -13.79
N VAL A 19 -13.20 24.44 -13.04
CA VAL A 19 -14.65 24.25 -13.23
C VAL A 19 -15.38 25.47 -12.71
N GLN A 20 -16.04 26.20 -13.62
CA GLN A 20 -16.79 27.42 -13.31
C GLN A 20 -18.15 27.07 -12.69
N THR A 21 -18.36 27.45 -11.44
CA THR A 21 -19.66 27.40 -10.76
C THR A 21 -20.21 28.81 -10.59
N LYS A 22 -21.53 28.96 -10.38
CA LYS A 22 -22.20 30.26 -10.19
C LYS A 22 -21.54 31.18 -9.16
N ASN A 23 -20.85 30.62 -8.17
CA ASN A 23 -20.26 31.36 -7.06
C ASN A 23 -18.72 31.25 -6.96
N SER A 24 -18.07 30.32 -7.66
CA SER A 24 -16.62 30.09 -7.56
C SER A 24 -16.09 29.16 -8.66
N THR A 25 -14.79 29.24 -8.94
CA THR A 25 -14.04 28.19 -9.65
C THR A 25 -13.53 27.16 -8.65
N PHE A 26 -13.57 25.88 -9.01
CA PHE A 26 -12.92 24.83 -8.23
C PHE A 26 -12.11 23.88 -9.11
N ASP A 27 -11.16 23.21 -8.49
CA ASP A 27 -10.39 22.10 -9.05
C ASP A 27 -10.79 20.82 -8.34
N ALA A 28 -10.59 19.67 -8.96
CA ALA A 28 -10.81 18.41 -8.28
C ALA A 28 -9.64 18.03 -7.34
N GLN A 29 -9.98 17.27 -6.32
CA GLN A 29 -9.09 16.72 -5.32
C GLN A 29 -9.40 15.23 -5.17
N TYR A 30 -8.40 14.40 -5.43
CA TYR A 30 -8.46 12.97 -5.23
C TYR A 30 -8.14 12.64 -3.76
N CYS A 31 -9.05 11.98 -3.05
CA CYS A 31 -8.89 11.62 -1.64
C CYS A 31 -9.06 10.11 -1.42
N LEU A 32 -8.13 9.48 -0.70
CA LEU A 32 -8.25 8.08 -0.29
C LEU A 32 -8.86 7.97 1.11
N VAL A 33 -10.09 7.47 1.18
CA VAL A 33 -10.87 7.27 2.40
C VAL A 33 -10.61 5.87 2.95
N THR A 34 -10.39 5.74 4.26
CA THR A 34 -10.31 4.45 4.92
C THR A 34 -11.54 4.24 5.79
N ILE A 35 -12.29 3.19 5.52
CA ILE A 35 -13.43 2.75 6.32
C ILE A 35 -12.99 1.51 7.09
N SER A 36 -12.84 1.65 8.39
CA SER A 36 -12.51 0.56 9.29
C SER A 36 -13.78 0.02 9.91
N LEU A 37 -14.07 -1.26 9.73
CA LEU A 37 -15.09 -1.94 10.51
C LEU A 37 -14.51 -2.21 11.91
N SER A 38 -14.91 -1.41 12.88
CA SER A 38 -14.73 -1.72 14.30
C SER A 38 -15.60 -2.93 14.62
N GLU A 39 -15.06 -3.87 15.40
CA GLU A 39 -15.66 -5.17 15.75
C GLU A 39 -17.20 -5.15 15.69
N LEU A 40 -17.78 -6.08 14.93
CA LEU A 40 -19.18 -6.44 15.15
C LEU A 40 -19.24 -6.85 16.61
N ASP A 41 -19.76 -5.97 17.46
CA ASP A 41 -20.17 -6.34 18.81
C ASP A 41 -20.95 -7.62 18.64
N SER A 42 -20.43 -8.69 19.25
CA SER A 42 -20.98 -10.02 19.17
C SER A 42 -22.50 -9.89 19.28
N VAL A 43 -23.21 -10.13 18.18
CA VAL A 43 -24.66 -10.23 18.21
C VAL A 43 -24.93 -11.25 19.29
N ASN A 44 -25.49 -10.78 20.41
CA ASN A 44 -25.83 -11.65 21.52
C ASN A 44 -26.82 -12.66 20.96
N MET A 45 -26.30 -13.85 20.66
CA MET A 45 -27.09 -15.01 20.29
C MET A 45 -27.83 -15.41 21.56
N GLY A 46 -28.93 -14.70 21.83
CA GLY A 46 -29.98 -15.21 22.69
C GLY A 46 -30.31 -16.61 22.16
N SER A 47 -30.03 -17.60 22.99
CA SER A 47 -30.37 -19.00 22.81
C SER A 47 -31.76 -19.11 22.19
N LEU A 48 -31.82 -19.41 20.90
CA LEU A 48 -33.05 -19.79 20.21
C LEU A 48 -33.30 -21.28 20.49
N SER A 49 -33.57 -21.60 21.75
CA SER A 49 -34.38 -22.76 22.08
C SER A 49 -35.83 -22.31 21.90
N ASP A 50 -36.55 -23.06 21.07
CA ASP A 50 -37.98 -22.94 20.78
C ASP A 50 -38.32 -21.86 19.76
N LEU A 51 -38.52 -22.28 18.51
CA LEU A 51 -39.87 -22.38 17.95
C LEU A 51 -39.81 -23.09 16.60
N GLU A 52 -40.49 -24.23 16.55
CA GLU A 52 -40.86 -24.97 15.35
C GLU A 52 -41.74 -24.12 14.42
N SER A 53 -41.57 -24.37 13.12
CA SER A 53 -42.51 -24.16 12.01
C SER A 53 -43.22 -22.81 11.88
N GLN A 54 -42.92 -22.09 10.79
CA GLN A 54 -43.88 -21.86 9.69
C GLN A 54 -43.13 -21.20 8.52
N GLU A 55 -43.41 -21.68 7.32
CA GLU A 55 -42.91 -21.17 6.03
C GLU A 55 -43.28 -19.69 5.81
N ASP A 56 -42.30 -18.88 5.41
CA ASP A 56 -42.49 -17.85 4.38
C ASP A 56 -41.13 -17.33 3.86
N ILE A 57 -40.96 -17.41 2.54
CA ILE A 57 -39.74 -17.05 1.82
C ILE A 57 -39.70 -15.53 1.71
N THR A 58 -39.04 -14.83 2.64
CA THR A 58 -38.55 -13.47 2.41
C THR A 58 -37.29 -13.20 3.25
N GLN A 59 -36.38 -12.40 2.67
CA GLN A 59 -35.16 -11.85 3.27
C GLN A 59 -33.97 -12.83 3.33
N ILE A 60 -32.99 -12.64 2.43
CA ILE A 60 -31.60 -13.05 2.65
C ILE A 60 -31.09 -12.20 3.82
N LYS A 61 -31.43 -12.59 5.05
CA LYS A 61 -31.08 -11.81 6.24
C LYS A 61 -29.84 -12.29 6.97
N ASN A 62 -29.20 -13.37 6.53
CA ASN A 62 -28.07 -13.95 7.27
C ASN A 62 -26.94 -14.39 6.34
N VAL A 63 -26.02 -13.46 6.01
CA VAL A 63 -24.69 -13.83 5.52
C VAL A 63 -23.93 -14.46 6.68
N ARG A 64 -23.88 -15.78 6.72
CA ARG A 64 -23.15 -16.55 7.74
C ARG A 64 -21.65 -16.52 7.41
N VAL A 65 -20.90 -15.60 8.01
CA VAL A 65 -19.43 -15.61 7.97
C VAL A 65 -18.94 -16.64 9.00
N ARG A 66 -18.33 -17.73 8.53
CA ARG A 66 -17.67 -18.73 9.40
C ARG A 66 -16.25 -18.23 9.72
N THR A 67 -16.04 -17.70 10.92
CA THR A 67 -14.69 -17.39 11.40
C THR A 67 -14.13 -18.60 12.14
N THR A 68 -13.07 -19.21 11.61
CA THR A 68 -12.35 -20.31 12.26
C THR A 68 -11.47 -19.78 13.39
N ARG A 69 -11.45 -20.50 14.52
CA ARG A 69 -10.81 -20.14 15.81
C ARG A 69 -9.26 -20.04 15.80
N GLU A 70 -8.59 -20.07 14.66
CA GLU A 70 -7.12 -19.88 14.55
C GLU A 70 -6.72 -18.48 14.07
N LEU A 71 -7.54 -17.45 14.32
CA LEU A 71 -7.27 -16.07 13.92
C LEU A 71 -7.04 -15.17 15.15
N SER A 72 -6.02 -15.49 15.96
CA SER A 72 -5.63 -14.66 17.12
C SER A 72 -4.28 -13.95 16.95
N ALA A 73 -3.77 -13.81 15.71
CA ALA A 73 -2.59 -13.00 15.42
C ALA A 73 -2.78 -11.98 14.29
N GLN A 74 -4.01 -11.82 13.79
CA GLN A 74 -4.33 -10.81 12.79
C GLN A 74 -5.84 -10.51 12.85
N THR A 75 -6.27 -9.84 13.91
CA THR A 75 -7.54 -9.09 13.88
C THR A 75 -7.32 -7.90 12.94
N SER A 76 -7.22 -8.18 11.64
CA SER A 76 -7.30 -7.14 10.63
C SER A 76 -8.71 -6.59 10.73
N LEU A 77 -8.86 -5.46 11.42
CA LEU A 77 -9.96 -4.55 11.19
C LEU A 77 -10.14 -4.49 9.68
N LEU A 78 -11.35 -4.81 9.20
CA LEU A 78 -11.63 -4.79 7.78
C LEU A 78 -11.54 -3.33 7.34
N ASN A 79 -10.36 -2.95 6.83
CA ASN A 79 -10.07 -1.62 6.33
C ASN A 79 -10.37 -1.62 4.84
N LEU A 80 -11.50 -1.02 4.48
CA LEU A 80 -11.86 -0.76 3.11
C LEU A 80 -11.31 0.61 2.73
N GLN A 81 -10.36 0.63 1.81
CA GLN A 81 -9.82 1.86 1.25
C GLN A 81 -10.53 2.18 -0.06
N LEU A 82 -11.17 3.34 -0.13
CA LEU A 82 -11.93 3.80 -1.28
C LEU A 82 -11.46 5.19 -1.66
N SER A 83 -11.09 5.36 -2.93
CA SER A 83 -10.84 6.69 -3.48
C SER A 83 -12.13 7.42 -3.83
N TYR A 84 -12.17 8.72 -3.58
CA TYR A 84 -13.21 9.62 -4.02
C TYR A 84 -12.62 10.88 -4.66
N CYS A 85 -13.31 11.39 -5.67
CA CYS A 85 -13.01 12.66 -6.29
C CYS A 85 -13.95 13.73 -5.73
N ILE A 86 -13.40 14.71 -5.01
CA ILE A 86 -14.16 15.80 -4.37
C ILE A 86 -13.65 17.15 -4.89
N PRO A 87 -14.46 18.22 -4.86
CA PRO A 87 -13.96 19.54 -5.22
C PRO A 87 -12.99 20.07 -4.15
N SER A 88 -11.96 20.81 -4.57
CA SER A 88 -10.95 21.42 -3.70
C SER A 88 -11.51 22.46 -2.73
N THR A 89 -12.73 22.93 -2.99
CA THR A 89 -13.49 23.82 -2.10
C THR A 89 -14.15 23.07 -0.92
N CYS A 90 -14.21 21.74 -0.95
CA CYS A 90 -14.79 20.93 0.13
C CYS A 90 -13.75 20.64 1.21
N SER A 91 -14.06 20.92 2.46
CA SER A 91 -13.22 20.53 3.59
C SER A 91 -13.31 19.02 3.84
N ILE A 92 -12.19 18.39 4.16
CA ILE A 92 -12.10 16.95 4.45
C ILE A 92 -13.09 16.55 5.56
N LYS A 93 -13.23 17.38 6.61
CA LYS A 93 -14.16 17.13 7.73
C LYS A 93 -15.62 17.17 7.30
N ASP A 94 -15.97 18.04 6.36
CA ASP A 94 -17.34 18.13 5.86
C ASP A 94 -17.68 16.90 5.02
N PHE A 95 -16.72 16.43 4.23
CA PHE A 95 -16.85 15.21 3.45
C PHE A 95 -16.95 13.95 4.34
N GLU A 96 -16.13 13.84 5.39
CA GLU A 96 -16.24 12.76 6.39
C GLU A 96 -17.64 12.75 7.03
N ASN A 97 -18.11 13.90 7.51
CA ASN A 97 -19.45 14.01 8.13
C ASN A 97 -20.56 13.65 7.14
N PHE A 98 -20.44 14.05 5.89
CA PHE A 98 -21.38 13.68 4.83
C PHE A 98 -21.43 12.16 4.62
N LEU A 99 -20.26 11.50 4.53
CA LEU A 99 -20.18 10.06 4.36
C LEU A 99 -20.71 9.30 5.57
N VAL A 100 -20.38 9.73 6.79
CA VAL A 100 -20.90 9.13 8.03
C VAL A 100 -22.43 9.19 8.02
N LYS A 101 -23.01 10.35 7.73
CA LYS A 101 -24.46 10.52 7.66
C LYS A 101 -25.10 9.62 6.59
N TYR A 102 -24.53 9.59 5.39
CA TYR A 102 -25.05 8.78 4.29
C TYR A 102 -25.07 7.29 4.63
N ILE A 103 -24.02 6.78 5.27
CA ILE A 103 -23.95 5.36 5.67
C ILE A 103 -24.87 5.07 6.85
N SER A 104 -24.98 5.99 7.82
CA SER A 104 -25.93 5.83 8.93
C SER A 104 -27.40 5.78 8.46
N ASP A 105 -27.75 6.52 7.40
CA ASP A 105 -29.10 6.50 6.82
C ASP A 105 -29.45 5.16 6.14
N LEU A 106 -28.44 4.31 5.82
CA LEU A 106 -28.65 2.98 5.21
C LEU A 106 -29.13 1.90 6.22
N GLN A 107 -29.33 2.23 7.50
CA GLN A 107 -29.82 1.33 8.55
C GLN A 107 -29.03 0.00 8.67
N ILE A 108 -27.71 0.05 8.53
CA ILE A 108 -26.85 -1.11 8.70
C ILE A 108 -26.34 -1.12 10.15
N ASP A 109 -26.69 -2.16 10.92
CA ASP A 109 -26.22 -2.38 12.31
C ASP A 109 -24.75 -2.83 12.34
N ILE A 110 -23.84 -1.96 11.89
CA ILE A 110 -22.39 -2.17 11.98
C ILE A 110 -21.71 -0.91 12.49
N ASN A 111 -20.77 -1.08 13.42
CA ASN A 111 -19.92 0.03 13.87
C ASN A 111 -18.79 0.24 12.85
N PHE A 112 -18.83 1.36 12.12
CA PHE A 112 -17.79 1.74 11.17
C PHE A 112 -17.12 3.03 11.62
N ASN A 113 -15.81 3.13 11.42
CA ASN A 113 -15.03 4.34 11.59
C ASN A 113 -14.51 4.80 10.22
N ILE A 114 -14.88 6.00 9.82
CA ILE A 114 -14.39 6.63 8.58
C ILE A 114 -13.26 7.56 8.96
N THR A 115 -12.12 7.43 8.30
CA THR A 115 -10.99 8.33 8.52
C THR A 115 -10.28 8.60 7.20
N ILE A 116 -10.01 9.86 6.94
CA ILE A 116 -9.17 10.32 5.83
C ILE A 116 -7.85 10.79 6.42
N PRO A 117 -6.77 9.98 6.33
CA PRO A 117 -5.49 10.36 6.91
C PRO A 117 -4.95 11.65 6.28
N ASP A 118 -4.33 12.51 7.09
CA ASP A 118 -3.74 13.75 6.62
C ASP A 118 -2.74 13.49 5.50
N GLY A 119 -2.97 14.10 4.34
CA GLY A 119 -2.13 13.93 3.16
C GLY A 119 -2.53 12.79 2.21
N MET A 120 -3.62 12.07 2.47
CA MET A 120 -4.21 11.13 1.52
C MET A 120 -5.10 11.80 0.47
N CYS A 121 -5.12 13.14 0.45
CA CYS A 121 -5.77 13.96 -0.55
C CYS A 121 -4.73 14.68 -1.42
N GLN A 122 -4.91 14.64 -2.74
CA GLN A 122 -4.00 15.22 -3.72
C GLN A 122 -4.77 16.03 -4.77
N THR A 123 -4.17 17.14 -5.19
CA THR A 123 -4.63 17.99 -6.29
C THR A 123 -3.55 18.05 -7.37
N THR A 124 -3.88 18.59 -8.54
CA THR A 124 -2.97 18.70 -9.70
C THR A 124 -1.65 19.37 -9.39
N HIS A 125 -1.65 20.34 -8.48
CA HIS A 125 -0.45 21.12 -8.18
C HIS A 125 0.60 20.36 -7.36
N GLY A 126 0.32 19.09 -7.02
CA GLY A 126 1.23 18.23 -6.25
C GLY A 126 1.40 18.71 -4.81
N ARG A 127 2.01 17.87 -3.97
CA ARG A 127 2.37 18.27 -2.61
C ARG A 127 3.70 19.01 -2.65
N THR A 128 3.80 20.13 -1.95
CA THR A 128 5.09 20.80 -1.76
C THR A 128 5.98 19.91 -0.90
N LEU A 129 7.19 19.63 -1.36
CA LEU A 129 8.16 18.79 -0.65
C LEU A 129 8.37 19.31 0.78
N GLY A 130 8.11 18.46 1.76
CA GLY A 130 8.29 18.76 3.16
C GLY A 130 9.78 18.84 3.53
N ALA A 131 10.06 19.26 4.77
CA ALA A 131 11.43 19.27 5.28
C ALA A 131 12.01 17.85 5.35
N ASP A 132 11.17 16.86 5.64
CA ASP A 132 11.46 15.43 5.63
C ASP A 132 11.85 14.92 4.23
N ASP A 133 11.08 15.30 3.21
CA ASP A 133 11.40 14.94 1.82
C ASP A 133 12.77 15.50 1.40
N TRP A 134 13.03 16.77 1.72
CA TRP A 134 14.31 17.41 1.41
C TRP A 134 15.50 16.77 2.14
N ILE A 135 15.32 16.32 3.38
CA ILE A 135 16.35 15.58 4.12
C ILE A 135 16.67 14.26 3.41
N ALA A 136 15.65 13.51 2.98
CA ALA A 136 15.85 12.26 2.25
C ALA A 136 16.58 12.49 0.93
N VAL A 137 16.19 13.52 0.17
CA VAL A 137 16.85 13.91 -1.08
C VAL A 137 18.32 14.26 -0.84
N ALA A 138 18.62 15.04 0.20
CA ALA A 138 20.01 15.40 0.54
C ALA A 138 20.86 14.17 0.86
N ILE A 139 20.34 13.22 1.64
CA ILE A 139 21.04 11.97 1.98
C ILE A 139 21.32 11.14 0.73
N LEU A 140 20.33 11.00 -0.17
CA LEU A 140 20.49 10.27 -1.42
C LEU A 140 21.57 10.92 -2.31
N ILE A 141 21.56 12.24 -2.43
CA ILE A 141 22.59 12.99 -3.18
C ILE A 141 23.98 12.73 -2.58
N ILE A 142 24.13 12.78 -1.25
CA ILE A 142 25.40 12.51 -0.58
C ILE A 142 25.90 11.10 -0.88
N ILE A 143 25.03 10.09 -0.79
CA ILE A 143 25.39 8.70 -1.09
C ILE A 143 25.82 8.58 -2.55
N ILE A 144 25.07 9.15 -3.49
CA ILE A 144 25.41 9.14 -4.91
C ILE A 144 26.78 9.80 -5.16
N LEU A 145 27.05 10.95 -4.54
CA LEU A 145 28.33 11.65 -4.68
C LEU A 145 29.50 10.83 -4.11
N LEU A 146 29.33 10.22 -2.93
CA LEU A 146 30.33 9.32 -2.33
C LEU A 146 30.58 8.10 -3.23
N THR A 147 29.53 7.52 -3.79
CA THR A 147 29.63 6.37 -4.70
C THR A 147 30.30 6.73 -6.01
N VAL A 148 29.94 7.85 -6.65
CA VAL A 148 30.53 8.31 -7.92
C VAL A 148 32.00 8.68 -7.72
N SER A 149 32.33 9.46 -6.69
CA SER A 149 33.71 9.84 -6.39
C SER A 149 34.59 8.64 -6.04
N SER A 150 34.07 7.70 -5.24
CA SER A 150 34.77 6.46 -4.90
C SER A 150 34.99 5.57 -6.12
N THR A 151 33.97 5.43 -6.99
CA THR A 151 34.06 4.63 -8.22
C THR A 151 35.03 5.27 -9.22
N ALA A 152 35.00 6.59 -9.40
CA ALA A 152 35.94 7.31 -10.25
C ALA A 152 37.39 7.16 -9.77
N TYR A 153 37.63 7.35 -8.46
CA TYR A 153 38.96 7.14 -7.86
C TYR A 153 39.48 5.70 -8.09
N ASP A 154 38.60 4.72 -7.96
CA ASP A 154 38.91 3.30 -8.13
C ASP A 154 39.25 2.92 -9.58
N LEU A 155 38.67 3.61 -10.57
CA LEU A 155 38.95 3.41 -12.00
C LEU A 155 40.20 4.15 -12.47
N ILE A 156 40.42 5.38 -12.00
CA ILE A 156 41.56 6.22 -12.43
C ILE A 156 42.87 5.69 -11.84
N LYS A 157 42.87 5.33 -10.55
CA LYS A 157 44.11 4.95 -9.85
C LYS A 157 44.26 3.43 -9.78
N LYS A 158 45.05 2.86 -10.69
CA LYS A 158 45.28 1.41 -10.76
C LYS A 158 46.26 0.88 -9.70
N GLU A 159 47.25 1.69 -9.28
CA GLU A 159 48.26 1.28 -8.30
C GLU A 159 48.10 1.96 -6.93
N SER A 160 48.36 1.22 -5.84
CA SER A 160 48.31 1.68 -4.43
C SER A 160 47.01 2.38 -3.98
N LYS A 161 45.88 1.68 -4.18
CA LYS A 161 44.54 2.11 -3.76
C LYS A 161 44.41 2.21 -2.23
N LYS A 162 43.88 3.34 -1.73
CA LYS A 162 43.58 3.51 -0.31
C LYS A 162 42.21 2.89 -0.02
N LYS A 163 42.15 1.95 0.94
CA LYS A 163 40.93 1.18 1.28
C LYS A 163 39.71 2.06 1.57
N LEU A 164 39.90 3.18 2.29
CA LEU A 164 38.84 4.14 2.63
C LEU A 164 38.20 4.77 1.38
N LEU A 165 39.01 5.18 0.39
CA LEU A 165 38.53 5.85 -0.82
C LEU A 165 37.87 4.88 -1.82
N THR A 166 38.06 3.57 -1.64
CA THR A 166 37.42 2.51 -2.44
C THR A 166 36.22 1.86 -1.75
N ALA A 167 35.90 2.28 -0.52
CA ALA A 167 34.89 1.61 0.30
C ALA A 167 33.48 1.67 -0.31
N PHE A 168 33.15 2.73 -1.05
CA PHE A 168 31.87 2.95 -1.71
C PHE A 168 31.92 2.71 -3.23
N SER A 169 33.01 2.13 -3.75
CA SER A 169 33.16 1.87 -5.19
C SER A 169 32.21 0.75 -5.63
N LEU A 170 31.28 1.07 -6.53
CA LEU A 170 30.37 0.06 -7.10
C LEU A 170 31.14 -0.99 -7.90
N PHE A 171 32.21 -0.60 -8.58
CA PHE A 171 32.95 -1.52 -9.44
C PHE A 171 33.70 -2.59 -8.65
N SER A 172 34.53 -2.18 -7.68
CA SER A 172 35.30 -3.14 -6.86
C SER A 172 34.40 -3.96 -5.93
N ASN A 173 33.39 -3.34 -5.32
CA ASN A 173 32.46 -4.06 -4.44
C ASN A 173 31.55 -4.98 -5.24
N GLY A 174 31.02 -4.52 -6.38
CA GLY A 174 30.22 -5.35 -7.29
C GLY A 174 31.00 -6.54 -7.83
N LYS A 175 32.27 -6.34 -8.24
CA LYS A 175 33.14 -7.44 -8.67
C LYS A 175 33.41 -8.45 -7.56
N LYS A 176 33.53 -8.01 -6.30
CA LYS A 176 33.68 -8.91 -5.14
C LYS A 176 32.37 -9.65 -4.83
N LEU A 177 31.24 -8.95 -4.87
CA LEU A 177 29.92 -9.52 -4.60
C LEU A 177 29.50 -10.55 -5.66
N LEU A 178 29.83 -10.28 -6.94
CA LEU A 178 29.56 -11.17 -8.07
C LEU A 178 30.69 -12.16 -8.34
N SER A 179 31.74 -12.17 -7.51
CA SER A 179 32.84 -13.11 -7.68
C SER A 179 32.45 -14.48 -7.12
N THR A 180 32.21 -15.44 -8.01
CA THR A 180 31.95 -16.85 -7.68
C THR A 180 33.25 -17.63 -7.37
N LYS A 181 34.35 -16.94 -7.03
CA LYS A 181 35.60 -17.61 -6.66
C LYS A 181 35.44 -18.23 -5.27
N THR A 182 35.52 -19.54 -5.20
CA THR A 182 35.38 -20.33 -3.96
C THR A 182 36.74 -20.83 -3.51
N SER A 183 36.99 -20.93 -2.19
CA SER A 183 38.16 -21.64 -1.66
C SER A 183 38.01 -23.14 -1.87
N GLU A 184 39.13 -23.85 -2.04
CA GLU A 184 39.15 -25.30 -2.34
C GLU A 184 38.40 -26.16 -1.31
N ASP A 185 38.29 -25.69 -0.06
CA ASP A 185 37.58 -26.36 1.04
C ASP A 185 36.04 -26.16 1.07
N THR A 186 35.43 -25.50 0.08
CA THR A 186 33.98 -25.24 0.10
C THR A 186 33.18 -26.12 -0.86
N ILE A 187 32.17 -26.82 -0.32
CA ILE A 187 31.26 -27.67 -1.10
C ILE A 187 30.30 -26.80 -1.91
N GLN A 188 30.52 -26.73 -3.23
CA GLN A 188 29.76 -25.89 -4.17
C GLN A 188 28.26 -26.21 -4.20
N ALA A 189 27.87 -27.46 -3.96
CA ALA A 189 26.46 -27.87 -3.92
C ALA A 189 25.66 -27.14 -2.83
N ILE A 190 26.28 -26.85 -1.67
CA ILE A 190 25.62 -26.11 -0.57
C ILE A 190 25.41 -24.64 -0.95
N GLN A 191 26.33 -24.05 -1.70
CA GLN A 191 26.19 -22.67 -2.20
C GLN A 191 25.03 -22.58 -3.21
N GLY A 192 24.86 -23.59 -4.07
CA GLY A 192 23.71 -23.70 -4.97
C GLY A 192 22.36 -23.80 -4.24
N MET A 193 22.27 -24.64 -3.21
CA MET A 193 21.05 -24.75 -2.40
C MET A 193 20.68 -23.43 -1.69
N ARG A 194 21.69 -22.71 -1.17
CA ARG A 194 21.47 -21.39 -0.56
C ARG A 194 20.93 -20.39 -1.58
N LEU A 195 21.46 -20.38 -2.80
CA LEU A 195 20.96 -19.51 -3.87
C LEU A 195 19.49 -19.81 -4.19
N ILE A 196 19.15 -21.08 -4.40
CA ILE A 196 17.78 -21.50 -4.74
C ILE A 196 16.80 -21.14 -3.60
N SER A 197 17.21 -21.36 -2.36
CA SER A 197 16.43 -20.98 -1.16
C SER A 197 16.18 -19.47 -1.11
N MET A 198 17.19 -18.63 -1.37
CA MET A 198 17.01 -17.17 -1.42
C MET A 198 16.09 -16.74 -2.56
N CYS A 199 16.22 -17.34 -3.75
CA CYS A 199 15.31 -17.07 -4.87
C CYS A 199 13.85 -17.42 -4.52
N TRP A 200 13.63 -18.54 -3.85
CA TRP A 200 12.29 -18.95 -3.41
C TRP A 200 11.70 -17.95 -2.40
N VAL A 201 12.49 -17.50 -1.43
CA VAL A 201 12.06 -16.48 -0.45
C VAL A 201 11.73 -15.16 -1.13
N ILE A 202 12.58 -14.70 -2.06
CA ILE A 202 12.33 -13.47 -2.83
C ILE A 202 11.03 -13.60 -3.63
N MET A 203 10.81 -14.73 -4.30
CA MET A 203 9.58 -14.99 -5.04
C MET A 203 8.37 -15.01 -4.11
N GLY A 204 8.48 -15.62 -2.93
CA GLY A 204 7.46 -15.58 -1.89
C GLY A 204 7.11 -14.15 -1.47
N HIS A 205 8.10 -13.32 -1.15
CA HIS A 205 7.87 -11.91 -0.82
C HIS A 205 7.20 -11.14 -1.96
N ARG A 206 7.62 -11.37 -3.21
CA ARG A 206 7.01 -10.72 -4.39
C ARG A 206 5.55 -11.14 -4.54
N TYR A 207 5.25 -12.42 -4.36
CA TYR A 207 3.89 -12.93 -4.42
C TYR A 207 3.03 -12.37 -3.29
N SER A 208 3.52 -12.37 -2.05
CA SER A 208 2.81 -11.79 -0.90
C SER A 208 2.50 -10.30 -1.10
N LEU A 209 3.47 -9.50 -1.55
CA LEU A 209 3.25 -8.08 -1.84
C LEU A 209 2.24 -7.87 -2.99
N ALA A 210 2.28 -8.73 -4.02
CA ALA A 210 1.32 -8.66 -5.13
C ALA A 210 -0.10 -9.01 -4.68
N MET A 211 -0.26 -9.90 -3.69
CA MET A 211 -1.58 -10.22 -3.12
C MET A 211 -2.17 -9.06 -2.31
N GLU A 212 -1.33 -8.22 -1.70
CA GLU A 212 -1.75 -7.05 -0.92
C GLU A 212 -1.98 -5.82 -1.82
N SER A 213 -1.41 -5.80 -3.03
CA SER A 213 -1.56 -4.69 -3.96
C SER A 213 -2.99 -4.64 -4.54
N PRO A 214 -3.60 -3.44 -4.66
CA PRO A 214 -4.85 -3.29 -5.38
C PRO A 214 -4.67 -3.69 -6.84
N ALA A 215 -5.52 -4.59 -7.31
CA ALA A 215 -5.58 -5.00 -8.71
C ALA A 215 -6.55 -4.07 -9.46
N ILE A 216 -6.00 -3.09 -10.17
CA ILE A 216 -6.77 -2.14 -10.99
C ILE A 216 -6.61 -2.57 -12.44
N ASN A 217 -7.70 -2.53 -13.22
CA ASN A 217 -7.69 -2.81 -14.65
C ASN A 217 -7.17 -4.21 -15.06
N GLN A 218 -7.50 -5.26 -14.32
CA GLN A 218 -7.16 -6.65 -14.73
C GLN A 218 -7.87 -7.12 -16.02
N ILE A 219 -8.70 -6.28 -16.65
CA ILE A 219 -9.57 -6.65 -17.78
C ILE A 219 -9.07 -6.09 -19.14
N PHE A 220 -7.98 -5.31 -19.21
CA PHE A 220 -7.50 -4.72 -20.48
C PHE A 220 -6.28 -5.40 -21.13
N VAL A 221 -5.97 -6.65 -20.80
CA VAL A 221 -4.93 -7.41 -21.52
C VAL A 221 -5.52 -8.65 -22.16
N GLN A 222 -6.39 -8.42 -23.14
CA GLN A 222 -6.66 -9.40 -24.18
C GLN A 222 -7.01 -8.65 -25.46
N ASP A 223 -5.97 -8.17 -26.14
CA ASP A 223 -5.84 -8.10 -27.60
C ASP A 223 -4.35 -7.91 -27.96
#